data_AF-A0A1M6LQ93-F1
#
_entry.id   AF-A0A1M6LQ93-F1
#
_cell.length_a   1.000
_cell.length_b   1.000
_cell.length_c   1.000
_cell.angle_alpha   90.00
_cell.angle_beta   90.00
_cell.angle_gamma   90.00
#
_symmetry.space_group_name_H-M   'P 1'
#
loop_
_entity.id
_entity.type
_entity.pdbx_description
1 polymer ?
#
loop_
_entity_poly.entity_id
_entity_poly.type
_entity_poly.pdbx_seq_one_letter_code
_entity_poly.pdbx_strand_id
1 'polypeptide(L)'
;MFKDQMTHKERMIAFSKGEKIDRIPISLSLGEAIAPSFGYGLDEYSNSAEIMANVAINSFREFGSDSESIATTLRGMGEAMGSKIKYPKNSIPYVEEPAVKEINDIDKLKIADPQKDGRLPLCLKALRMTMDAIGNEVSVGGGIAGPFSVATCLVGAENLLRWIIKYPEKVKQLMELVTESNNRYIKELANLGVGVSIADPVTSSSLVGKKFVSS
;
A
#
# COMPACT_ATOMS: atom_id res chain seq x y z
N MET A 1 -17.20 19.62 25.63
CA MET A 1 -16.62 19.10 24.37
C MET A 1 -15.46 20.01 24.04
N PHE A 2 -14.23 19.49 23.99
CA PHE A 2 -13.09 20.30 23.54
C PHE A 2 -13.34 20.70 22.08
N LYS A 3 -13.18 21.99 21.76
CA LYS A 3 -13.34 22.49 20.40
C LYS A 3 -11.96 22.48 19.75
N ASP A 4 -11.87 21.87 18.56
CA ASP A 4 -10.63 21.85 17.79
C ASP A 4 -10.14 23.28 17.53
N GLN A 5 -8.84 23.49 17.74
CA GLN A 5 -8.16 24.78 17.54
C GLN A 5 -7.26 24.76 16.30
N MET A 6 -7.01 23.59 15.74
CA MET A 6 -6.24 23.36 14.52
C MET A 6 -7.11 22.61 13.49
N THR A 7 -6.86 22.85 12.21
CA THR A 7 -7.34 21.96 11.15
C THR A 7 -6.64 20.59 11.22
N HIS A 8 -7.22 19.57 10.58
CA HIS A 8 -6.61 18.25 10.46
C HIS A 8 -5.17 18.31 9.93
N LYS A 9 -4.98 19.09 8.85
CA LYS A 9 -3.69 19.27 8.20
C LYS A 9 -2.68 20.00 9.09
N GLU A 10 -3.06 21.10 9.74
CA GLU A 10 -2.19 21.82 10.68
C GLU A 10 -1.75 20.93 11.83
N ARG A 11 -2.68 20.15 12.38
CA ARG A 11 -2.41 19.22 13.48
C ARG A 11 -1.38 18.15 13.08
N MET A 12 -1.54 17.55 11.90
CA MET A 12 -0.57 16.57 11.39
C MET A 12 0.81 17.18 11.12
N ILE A 13 0.86 18.40 10.58
CA ILE A 13 2.14 19.11 10.34
C ILE A 13 2.84 19.39 11.68
N ALA A 14 2.14 19.95 12.66
CA ALA A 14 2.72 20.23 13.98
C ALA A 14 3.19 18.93 14.67
N PHE A 15 2.38 17.87 14.61
CA PHE A 15 2.75 16.55 15.12
C PHE A 15 4.02 16.01 14.47
N SER A 16 4.15 16.10 13.14
CA SER A 16 5.35 15.64 12.42
C SER A 16 6.64 16.37 12.79
N LYS A 17 6.52 17.60 13.31
CA LYS A 17 7.64 18.44 13.76
C LYS A 17 7.91 18.35 15.26
N GLY A 18 7.09 17.62 16.01
CA GLY A 18 7.15 17.58 17.47
C GLY A 18 6.72 18.90 18.14
N GLU A 19 5.92 19.72 17.44
CA GLU A 19 5.38 20.97 17.95
C GLU A 19 4.14 20.72 18.82
N LYS A 20 3.65 21.78 19.50
CA LYS A 20 2.45 21.70 20.33
C LYS A 20 1.21 21.45 19.47
N ILE A 21 0.38 20.48 19.89
CA ILE A 21 -0.88 20.10 19.24
C ILE A 21 -2.07 20.38 20.16
N ASP A 22 -3.25 20.60 19.58
CA ASP A 22 -4.51 20.83 20.30
C ASP A 22 -5.16 19.54 20.84
N ARG A 23 -5.00 18.43 20.09
CA ARG A 23 -5.31 17.06 20.50
C ARG A 23 -4.41 16.06 19.77
N ILE A 24 -4.40 14.82 20.26
CA ILE A 24 -3.71 13.71 19.58
C ILE A 24 -4.37 13.50 18.19
N PRO A 25 -3.57 13.40 17.09
CA PRO A 25 -4.12 13.10 15.78
C PRO A 25 -4.67 11.68 15.71
N ILE A 26 -5.73 11.48 14.92
CA ILE A 26 -6.41 10.22 14.72
C ILE A 26 -6.35 9.87 13.23
N SER A 27 -5.66 8.78 12.89
CA SER A 27 -5.67 8.22 11.53
C SER A 27 -6.38 6.88 11.57
N LEU A 28 -7.38 6.70 10.71
CA LEU A 28 -8.13 5.45 10.62
C LEU A 28 -7.56 4.57 9.49
N SER A 29 -7.12 3.37 9.84
CA SER A 29 -6.67 2.37 8.85
C SER A 29 -7.83 1.47 8.46
N LEU A 30 -8.77 2.02 7.67
CA LEU A 30 -9.99 1.29 7.28
C LEU A 30 -9.77 0.35 6.10
N GLY A 31 -8.84 0.71 5.20
CA GLY A 31 -8.54 -0.06 3.99
C GLY A 31 -9.75 -0.20 3.06
N GLU A 32 -9.74 -1.21 2.20
CA GLU A 32 -10.82 -1.51 1.25
C GLU A 32 -12.11 -1.99 1.94
N ALA A 33 -12.03 -2.45 3.18
CA ALA A 33 -13.16 -3.03 3.93
C ALA A 33 -14.27 -2.02 4.26
N ILE A 34 -14.01 -0.71 4.13
CA ILE A 34 -15.02 0.34 4.33
C ILE A 34 -15.88 0.60 3.09
N ALA A 35 -15.45 0.14 1.90
CA ALA A 35 -16.18 0.40 0.65
C ALA A 35 -17.67 -0.04 0.69
N PRO A 36 -18.05 -1.18 1.30
CA PRO A 36 -19.45 -1.57 1.44
C PRO A 36 -20.30 -0.61 2.27
N SER A 37 -19.72 0.11 3.25
CA SER A 37 -20.42 1.14 4.02
C SER A 37 -20.85 2.34 3.16
N PHE A 38 -20.22 2.52 2.00
CA PHE A 38 -20.57 3.53 1.00
C PHE A 38 -21.29 2.94 -0.22
N GLY A 39 -21.73 1.69 -0.15
CA GLY A 39 -22.53 1.05 -1.20
C GLY A 39 -21.74 0.43 -2.35
N TYR A 40 -20.42 0.25 -2.21
CA TYR A 40 -19.56 -0.33 -3.25
C TYR A 40 -19.12 -1.76 -2.90
N GLY A 41 -19.03 -2.63 -3.91
CA GLY A 41 -18.36 -3.92 -3.81
C GLY A 41 -16.83 -3.78 -3.68
N LEU A 42 -16.17 -4.80 -3.09
CA LEU A 42 -14.70 -4.79 -2.96
C LEU A 42 -14.00 -4.97 -4.31
N ASP A 43 -14.63 -5.69 -5.24
CA ASP A 43 -14.19 -5.83 -6.62
C ASP A 43 -14.30 -4.51 -7.39
N GLU A 44 -15.41 -3.79 -7.22
CA GLU A 44 -15.61 -2.47 -7.82
C GLU A 44 -14.58 -1.46 -7.29
N TYR A 45 -14.38 -1.44 -5.96
CA TYR A 45 -13.35 -0.63 -5.31
C TYR A 45 -11.95 -0.94 -5.87
N SER A 46 -11.61 -2.21 -6.04
CA SER A 46 -10.29 -2.63 -6.49
C SER A 46 -9.97 -2.23 -7.94
N ASN A 47 -11.00 -2.03 -8.76
CA ASN A 47 -10.87 -1.81 -10.21
C ASN A 47 -11.25 -0.40 -10.68
N SER A 48 -11.74 0.50 -9.81
CA SER A 48 -12.09 1.87 -10.18
C SER A 48 -11.38 2.90 -9.31
N ALA A 49 -10.61 3.77 -9.97
CA ALA A 49 -9.99 4.93 -9.33
C ALA A 49 -11.03 5.92 -8.78
N GLU A 50 -12.17 6.09 -9.46
CA GLU A 50 -13.24 6.97 -8.99
C GLU A 50 -13.86 6.45 -7.70
N ILE A 51 -14.10 5.13 -7.61
CA ILE A 51 -14.66 4.50 -6.40
C ILE A 51 -13.66 4.60 -5.25
N MET A 52 -12.37 4.31 -5.48
CA MET A 52 -11.33 4.49 -4.45
C MET A 52 -11.32 5.92 -3.90
N ALA A 53 -11.34 6.91 -4.79
CA ALA A 53 -11.34 8.32 -4.41
C ALA A 53 -12.60 8.71 -3.63
N ASN A 54 -13.79 8.29 -4.10
CA ASN A 54 -15.06 8.55 -3.43
C ASN A 54 -15.10 7.95 -2.02
N VAL A 55 -14.62 6.72 -1.86
CA VAL A 55 -14.56 6.06 -0.56
C VAL A 55 -13.63 6.80 0.40
N ALA A 56 -12.46 7.24 -0.05
CA ALA A 56 -11.54 8.02 0.78
C ALA A 56 -12.13 9.39 1.17
N ILE A 57 -12.73 10.10 0.21
CA ILE A 57 -13.37 11.41 0.45
C ILE A 57 -14.51 11.26 1.44
N ASN A 58 -15.42 10.30 1.24
CA ASN A 58 -16.56 10.10 2.12
C ASN A 58 -16.13 9.59 3.50
N SER A 59 -15.08 8.76 3.59
CA SER A 59 -14.52 8.34 4.89
C SER A 59 -14.03 9.55 5.70
N PHE A 60 -13.31 10.47 5.06
CA PHE A 60 -12.89 11.71 5.73
C PHE A 60 -14.09 12.56 6.17
N ARG A 61 -15.09 12.73 5.29
CA ARG A 61 -16.29 13.54 5.61
C ARG A 61 -17.11 12.96 6.75
N GLU A 62 -17.21 11.63 6.82
CA GLU A 62 -18.00 10.93 7.84
C GLU A 62 -17.26 10.86 9.19
N PHE A 63 -15.97 10.54 9.18
CA PHE A 63 -15.22 10.22 10.40
C PHE A 63 -14.27 11.32 10.89
N GLY A 64 -13.92 12.30 10.05
CA GLY A 64 -13.04 13.41 10.43
C GLY A 64 -11.64 12.98 10.84
N SER A 65 -11.07 11.99 10.15
CA SER A 65 -9.67 11.55 10.32
C SER A 65 -8.69 12.69 10.05
N ASP A 66 -7.53 12.67 10.71
CA ASP A 66 -6.48 13.67 10.52
C ASP A 66 -5.57 13.36 9.33
N SER A 67 -5.70 12.18 8.73
CA SER A 67 -5.03 11.80 7.49
C SER A 67 -5.83 10.76 6.71
N GLU A 68 -5.75 10.86 5.38
CA GLU A 68 -6.29 9.88 4.45
C GLU A 68 -5.19 9.28 3.58
N SER A 69 -5.45 8.09 3.02
CA SER A 69 -4.48 7.46 2.12
C SER A 69 -5.13 6.57 1.07
N ILE A 70 -4.49 6.54 -0.11
CA ILE A 70 -4.78 5.55 -1.15
C ILE A 70 -3.59 4.58 -1.21
N ALA A 71 -3.85 3.29 -1.04
CA ALA A 71 -2.81 2.27 -1.02
C ALA A 71 -2.90 1.31 -2.21
N THR A 72 -1.74 0.82 -2.65
CA THR A 72 -1.63 -0.28 -3.62
C THR A 72 -2.05 -1.63 -3.04
N THR A 73 -2.56 -1.68 -1.80
CA THR A 73 -2.80 -2.89 -0.99
C THR A 73 -1.57 -3.80 -0.92
N LEU A 74 -1.72 -4.95 -0.27
CA LEU A 74 -0.66 -5.97 -0.20
C LEU A 74 -0.47 -6.75 -1.51
N ARG A 75 -1.22 -6.41 -2.57
CA ARG A 75 -1.26 -7.17 -3.82
C ARG A 75 -0.82 -6.36 -5.04
N GLY A 76 -1.05 -5.04 -5.05
CA GLY A 76 -0.88 -4.23 -6.27
C GLY A 76 0.52 -4.24 -6.86
N MET A 77 1.56 -4.23 -6.02
CA MET A 77 2.94 -4.34 -6.51
C MET A 77 3.26 -5.74 -7.04
N GLY A 78 2.77 -6.80 -6.38
CA GLY A 78 2.95 -8.17 -6.86
C GLY A 78 2.22 -8.41 -8.18
N GLU A 79 1.02 -7.83 -8.35
CA GLU A 79 0.28 -7.84 -9.62
C GLU A 79 1.06 -7.15 -10.74
N ALA A 80 1.55 -5.94 -10.49
CA ALA A 80 2.35 -5.18 -11.45
C ALA A 80 3.65 -5.91 -11.86
N MET A 81 4.20 -6.72 -10.96
CA MET A 81 5.38 -7.55 -11.21
C MET A 81 5.05 -8.94 -11.76
N GLY A 82 3.78 -9.26 -12.01
CA GLY A 82 3.35 -10.44 -12.79
C GLY A 82 2.53 -11.51 -12.05
N SER A 83 2.23 -11.34 -10.75
CA SER A 83 1.35 -12.29 -10.04
C SER A 83 -0.10 -12.11 -10.48
N LYS A 84 -0.83 -13.22 -10.64
CA LYS A 84 -2.26 -13.17 -10.93
C LYS A 84 -3.04 -13.01 -9.63
N ILE A 85 -3.76 -11.90 -9.51
CA ILE A 85 -4.58 -11.59 -8.34
C ILE A 85 -6.05 -11.82 -8.67
N LYS A 86 -6.75 -12.47 -7.75
CA LYS A 86 -8.20 -12.61 -7.82
C LYS A 86 -8.87 -11.57 -6.93
N TYR A 87 -9.82 -10.86 -7.52
CA TYR A 87 -10.63 -9.82 -6.89
C TYR A 87 -12.08 -10.33 -6.75
N PRO A 88 -12.39 -11.09 -5.69
CA PRO A 88 -13.74 -11.58 -5.45
C PRO A 88 -14.65 -10.45 -4.95
N LYS A 89 -15.94 -10.54 -5.26
CA LYS A 89 -16.95 -9.52 -4.89
C LYS A 89 -17.08 -9.29 -3.37
N ASN A 90 -16.99 -10.37 -2.59
CA ASN A 90 -17.34 -10.38 -1.16
C ASN A 90 -16.17 -10.74 -0.24
N SER A 91 -14.92 -10.69 -0.70
CA SER A 91 -13.75 -10.91 0.16
C SER A 91 -12.55 -10.11 -0.32
N ILE A 92 -11.52 -10.07 0.51
CA ILE A 92 -10.27 -9.36 0.17
C ILE A 92 -9.54 -10.06 -1.00
N PRO A 93 -8.73 -9.31 -1.77
CA PRO A 93 -7.96 -9.87 -2.88
C PRO A 93 -6.88 -10.85 -2.42
N TYR A 94 -6.72 -11.92 -3.19
CA TYR A 94 -5.73 -12.97 -2.92
C TYR A 94 -4.97 -13.37 -4.18
N VAL A 95 -3.78 -13.93 -3.99
CA VAL A 95 -2.95 -14.43 -5.08
C VAL A 95 -3.59 -15.71 -5.62
N GLU A 96 -4.05 -15.67 -6.87
CA GLU A 96 -4.52 -16.87 -7.58
C GLU A 96 -3.33 -17.67 -8.12
N GLU A 97 -2.32 -16.96 -8.64
CA GLU A 97 -1.12 -17.58 -9.18
C GLU A 97 0.12 -16.70 -8.91
N PRO A 98 1.17 -17.22 -8.25
CA PRO A 98 2.42 -16.50 -8.07
C PRO A 98 3.17 -16.34 -9.41
N ALA A 99 3.82 -15.19 -9.60
CA ALA A 99 4.66 -14.92 -10.77
C ALA A 99 5.87 -15.86 -10.90
N VAL A 100 6.38 -16.34 -9.76
CA VAL A 100 7.58 -17.17 -9.65
C VAL A 100 7.18 -18.55 -9.11
N LYS A 101 7.31 -19.58 -9.95
CA LYS A 101 7.02 -20.97 -9.56
C LYS A 101 8.27 -21.73 -9.18
N GLU A 102 9.37 -21.42 -9.85
CA GLU A 102 10.69 -22.01 -9.62
C GLU A 102 11.73 -20.93 -9.31
N ILE A 103 12.82 -21.30 -8.62
CA ILE A 103 13.84 -20.34 -8.17
C ILE A 103 14.46 -19.53 -9.32
N ASN A 104 14.57 -20.14 -10.52
CA ASN A 104 15.13 -19.51 -11.71
C ASN A 104 14.15 -18.56 -12.42
N ASP A 105 12.85 -18.58 -12.06
CA ASP A 105 11.89 -17.62 -12.63
C ASP A 105 12.12 -16.20 -12.10
N ILE A 106 12.86 -16.04 -11.00
CA ILE A 106 13.28 -14.72 -10.49
C ILE A 106 14.03 -13.93 -11.56
N ASP A 107 14.81 -14.60 -12.42
CA ASP A 107 15.59 -13.95 -13.48
C ASP A 107 14.71 -13.36 -14.60
N LYS A 108 13.44 -13.77 -14.66
CA LYS A 108 12.46 -13.31 -15.66
C LYS A 108 11.60 -12.15 -15.15
N LEU A 109 11.64 -11.87 -13.84
CA LEU A 109 10.88 -10.77 -13.25
C LEU A 109 11.33 -9.43 -13.83
N LYS A 110 10.37 -8.54 -14.03
CA LYS A 110 10.60 -7.18 -14.46
C LYS A 110 10.31 -6.22 -13.32
N ILE A 111 11.04 -5.13 -13.31
CA ILE A 111 10.74 -4.00 -12.43
C ILE A 111 9.44 -3.37 -12.90
N ALA A 112 8.50 -3.15 -11.98
CA ALA A 112 7.21 -2.55 -12.30
C ALA A 112 7.37 -1.08 -12.76
N ASP A 113 6.61 -0.70 -13.77
CA ASP A 113 6.35 0.68 -14.19
C ASP A 113 5.07 1.19 -13.50
N PRO A 114 5.17 2.10 -12.52
CA PRO A 114 4.03 2.67 -11.81
C PRO A 114 2.94 3.29 -12.68
N GLN A 115 3.29 3.72 -13.89
CA GLN A 115 2.40 4.42 -14.83
C GLN A 115 1.71 3.47 -15.80
N LYS A 116 2.08 2.18 -15.84
CA LYS A 116 1.53 1.21 -16.81
C LYS A 116 1.09 -0.12 -16.22
N ASP A 117 1.79 -0.61 -15.20
CA ASP A 117 1.68 -2.01 -14.80
C ASP A 117 0.62 -2.24 -13.72
N GLY A 118 -0.21 -3.26 -13.96
CA GLY A 118 -1.28 -3.69 -13.06
C GLY A 118 -2.19 -2.53 -12.63
N ARG A 119 -2.49 -2.48 -11.33
CA ARG A 119 -3.36 -1.45 -10.73
C ARG A 119 -2.63 -0.22 -10.22
N LEU A 120 -1.32 -0.12 -10.40
CA LEU A 120 -0.53 1.03 -9.92
C LEU A 120 -1.03 2.37 -10.50
N PRO A 121 -1.35 2.46 -11.81
CA PRO A 121 -1.85 3.71 -12.41
C PRO A 121 -3.23 4.09 -11.87
N LEU A 122 -4.08 3.10 -11.58
CA LEU A 122 -5.40 3.31 -10.97
C LEU A 122 -5.26 3.92 -9.57
N CYS A 123 -4.33 3.40 -8.76
CA CYS A 123 -4.07 3.94 -7.42
C CYS A 123 -3.53 5.38 -7.48
N LEU A 124 -2.64 5.67 -8.43
CA LEU A 124 -2.13 7.04 -8.64
C LEU A 124 -3.23 8.00 -9.12
N LYS A 125 -4.14 7.54 -9.99
CA LYS A 125 -5.31 8.32 -10.43
C LYS A 125 -6.24 8.62 -9.27
N ALA A 126 -6.58 7.62 -8.46
CA ALA A 126 -7.41 7.78 -7.28
C ALA A 126 -6.79 8.77 -6.28
N LEU A 127 -5.49 8.63 -6.01
CA LEU A 127 -4.75 9.53 -5.14
C LEU A 127 -4.85 11.00 -5.59
N ARG A 128 -4.64 11.27 -6.89
CA ARG A 128 -4.78 12.63 -7.45
C ARG A 128 -6.19 13.18 -7.25
N MET A 129 -7.22 12.37 -7.55
CA MET A 129 -8.62 12.77 -7.35
C MET A 129 -8.93 13.10 -5.89
N THR A 130 -8.42 12.30 -4.94
CA THR A 130 -8.58 12.56 -3.51
C THR A 130 -7.85 13.83 -3.08
N MET A 131 -6.62 14.05 -3.57
CA MET A 131 -5.86 15.28 -3.29
C MET A 131 -6.60 16.53 -3.79
N ASP A 132 -7.14 16.49 -5.01
CA ASP A 132 -7.87 17.60 -5.62
C ASP A 132 -9.15 17.93 -4.81
N ALA A 133 -9.79 16.91 -4.23
CA ALA A 133 -11.04 17.07 -3.50
C ALA A 133 -10.86 17.52 -2.03
N ILE A 134 -9.88 16.97 -1.30
CA ILE A 134 -9.75 17.17 0.16
C ILE A 134 -8.32 17.50 0.63
N GLY A 135 -7.33 17.58 -0.27
CA GLY A 135 -5.92 17.78 0.10
C GLY A 135 -5.60 19.14 0.73
N ASN A 136 -6.52 20.12 0.64
CA ASN A 136 -6.42 21.39 1.36
C ASN A 136 -6.92 21.30 2.81
N GLU A 137 -7.74 20.29 3.14
CA GLU A 137 -8.37 20.13 4.45
C GLU A 137 -7.64 19.11 5.31
N VAL A 138 -7.16 18.03 4.70
CA VAL A 138 -6.49 16.90 5.36
C VAL A 138 -5.25 16.46 4.58
N SER A 139 -4.26 15.89 5.29
CA SER A 139 -3.10 15.28 4.62
C SER A 139 -3.51 14.00 3.91
N VAL A 140 -3.21 13.90 2.62
CA VAL A 140 -3.47 12.71 1.80
C VAL A 140 -2.12 12.06 1.44
N GLY A 141 -1.99 10.75 1.69
CA GLY A 141 -0.78 9.97 1.45
C GLY A 141 -0.97 8.78 0.50
N GLY A 142 0.14 8.21 0.06
CA GLY A 142 0.18 6.95 -0.69
C GLY A 142 0.66 5.79 0.19
N GLY A 143 0.05 4.62 0.06
CA GLY A 143 0.45 3.41 0.78
C GLY A 143 1.02 2.33 -0.15
N ILE A 144 2.11 1.67 0.27
CA ILE A 144 2.67 0.53 -0.44
C ILE A 144 2.89 -0.68 0.47
N ALA A 145 2.97 -1.85 -0.15
CA ALA A 145 3.41 -3.07 0.53
C ALA A 145 4.93 -3.10 0.67
N GLY A 146 5.42 -3.51 1.83
CA GLY A 146 6.86 -3.69 2.03
C GLY A 146 7.43 -4.88 1.27
N PRO A 147 8.76 -4.94 1.12
CA PRO A 147 9.40 -5.89 0.22
C PRO A 147 9.11 -7.37 0.51
N PHE A 148 9.01 -7.79 1.78
CA PHE A 148 8.72 -9.19 2.10
C PHE A 148 7.28 -9.59 1.75
N SER A 149 6.34 -8.69 1.96
CA SER A 149 4.95 -8.89 1.58
C SER A 149 4.78 -8.97 0.06
N VAL A 150 5.51 -8.13 -0.69
CA VAL A 150 5.54 -8.22 -2.16
C VAL A 150 6.22 -9.50 -2.63
N ALA A 151 7.38 -9.87 -2.06
CA ALA A 151 8.06 -11.12 -2.37
C ALA A 151 7.17 -12.34 -2.09
N THR A 152 6.41 -12.32 -0.99
CA THR A 152 5.42 -13.36 -0.67
C THR A 152 4.31 -13.42 -1.71
N CYS A 153 3.87 -12.28 -2.22
CA CYS A 153 2.91 -12.19 -3.33
C CYS A 153 3.46 -12.81 -4.63
N LEU A 154 4.77 -12.67 -4.87
CA LEU A 154 5.44 -13.14 -6.07
C LEU A 154 5.77 -14.63 -6.08
N VAL A 155 6.18 -15.18 -4.94
CA VAL A 155 6.73 -16.55 -4.87
C VAL A 155 5.93 -17.50 -3.97
N GLY A 156 5.07 -16.96 -3.12
CA GLY A 156 4.38 -17.68 -2.05
C GLY A 156 5.20 -17.79 -0.76
N ALA A 157 4.53 -17.76 0.40
CA ALA A 157 5.19 -17.71 1.71
C ALA A 157 6.08 -18.93 1.99
N GLU A 158 5.60 -20.13 1.68
CA GLU A 158 6.35 -21.38 1.89
C GLU A 158 7.65 -21.42 1.08
N ASN A 159 7.56 -21.07 -0.20
CA ASN A 159 8.73 -20.99 -1.09
C ASN A 159 9.70 -19.94 -0.61
N LEU A 160 9.23 -18.75 -0.25
CA LEU A 160 10.09 -17.65 0.23
C LEU A 160 10.89 -18.10 1.44
N LEU A 161 10.23 -18.64 2.48
CA LEU A 161 10.88 -19.10 3.70
C LEU A 161 11.90 -20.22 3.42
N ARG A 162 11.55 -21.17 2.53
CA ARG A 162 12.46 -22.25 2.13
C ARG A 162 13.66 -21.74 1.34
N TRP A 163 13.46 -20.80 0.43
CA TRP A 163 14.50 -20.30 -0.47
C TRP A 163 15.43 -19.30 0.22
N ILE A 164 14.99 -18.59 1.25
CA ILE A 164 15.88 -17.77 2.09
C ILE A 164 17.04 -18.62 2.64
N ILE A 165 16.75 -19.87 3.02
CA ILE A 165 17.76 -20.79 3.57
C ILE A 165 18.57 -21.45 2.44
N LYS A 166 17.91 -21.94 1.39
CA LYS A 166 18.57 -22.75 0.34
C LYS A 166 19.30 -21.92 -0.72
N TYR A 167 18.78 -20.74 -1.05
CA TYR A 167 19.23 -19.91 -2.17
C TYR A 167 19.28 -18.41 -1.78
N PRO A 168 20.07 -18.04 -0.76
CA PRO A 168 20.08 -16.68 -0.21
C PRO A 168 20.39 -15.60 -1.25
N GLU A 169 21.33 -15.85 -2.17
CA GLU A 169 21.67 -14.89 -3.24
C GLU A 169 20.52 -14.66 -4.22
N LYS A 170 19.78 -15.70 -4.59
CA LYS A 170 18.60 -15.57 -5.47
C LYS A 170 17.46 -14.83 -4.78
N VAL A 171 17.27 -15.05 -3.48
CA VAL A 171 16.27 -14.28 -2.72
C VAL A 171 16.71 -12.83 -2.54
N LYS A 172 18.00 -12.56 -2.36
CA LYS A 172 18.53 -11.19 -2.33
C LYS A 172 18.25 -10.46 -3.65
N GLN A 173 18.49 -11.12 -4.80
CA GLN A 173 18.13 -10.59 -6.12
C GLN A 173 16.62 -10.29 -6.23
N LEU A 174 15.75 -11.18 -5.74
CA LEU A 174 14.32 -10.93 -5.67
C LEU A 174 13.99 -9.67 -4.84
N MET A 175 14.62 -9.51 -3.67
CA MET A 175 14.40 -8.35 -2.81
C MET A 175 14.90 -7.05 -3.47
N GLU A 176 16.01 -7.08 -4.22
CA GLU A 176 16.49 -5.94 -4.99
C GLU A 176 15.49 -5.51 -6.07
N LEU A 177 14.93 -6.47 -6.82
CA LEU A 177 13.90 -6.20 -7.84
C LEU A 177 12.62 -5.60 -7.25
N VAL A 178 12.18 -6.15 -6.11
CA VAL A 178 11.01 -5.65 -5.38
C VAL A 178 11.26 -4.25 -4.82
N THR A 179 12.43 -4.04 -4.22
CA THR A 179 12.81 -2.74 -3.65
C THR A 179 12.88 -1.67 -4.73
N GLU A 180 13.49 -1.97 -5.87
CA GLU A 180 13.55 -1.05 -7.00
C GLU A 180 12.15 -0.74 -7.57
N SER A 181 11.25 -1.72 -7.65
CA SER A 181 9.86 -1.50 -8.06
C SER A 181 9.11 -0.59 -7.08
N ASN A 182 9.29 -0.81 -5.78
CA ASN A 182 8.77 0.07 -4.73
C ASN A 182 9.37 1.49 -4.83
N ASN A 183 10.67 1.63 -5.04
CA ASN A 183 11.34 2.93 -5.18
C ASN A 183 10.77 3.75 -6.35
N ARG A 184 10.47 3.10 -7.49
CA ARG A 184 9.84 3.77 -8.62
C ARG A 184 8.45 4.29 -8.26
N TYR A 185 7.66 3.49 -7.55
CA TYR A 185 6.33 3.96 -7.10
C TYR A 185 6.45 5.09 -6.07
N ILE A 186 7.37 4.98 -5.10
CA ILE A 186 7.68 6.05 -4.13
C ILE A 186 8.08 7.33 -4.84
N LYS A 187 8.84 7.25 -5.93
CA LYS A 187 9.22 8.43 -6.73
C LYS A 187 8.01 9.12 -7.34
N GLU A 188 7.03 8.36 -7.84
CA GLU A 188 5.77 8.94 -8.34
C GLU A 188 4.96 9.61 -7.21
N LEU A 189 4.91 9.00 -6.02
CA LEU A 189 4.30 9.61 -4.85
C LEU A 189 5.04 10.90 -4.40
N ALA A 190 6.37 10.90 -4.45
CA ALA A 190 7.17 12.08 -4.14
C ALA A 190 6.97 13.20 -5.16
N ASN A 191 6.83 12.89 -6.45
CA ASN A 191 6.49 13.85 -7.50
C ASN A 191 5.10 14.49 -7.29
N LEU A 192 4.20 13.78 -6.61
CA LEU A 192 2.90 14.29 -6.17
C LEU A 192 2.99 15.15 -4.89
N GLY A 193 4.13 15.15 -4.21
CA GLY A 193 4.31 15.87 -2.94
C GLY A 193 3.55 15.24 -1.77
N VAL A 194 3.23 13.94 -1.85
CA VAL A 194 2.50 13.23 -0.77
C VAL A 194 3.44 12.44 0.14
N GLY A 195 3.00 12.21 1.38
CA GLY A 195 3.66 11.28 2.29
C GLY A 195 3.47 9.82 1.86
N VAL A 196 4.38 8.95 2.28
CA VAL A 196 4.35 7.52 1.96
C VAL A 196 4.27 6.68 3.24
N SER A 197 3.39 5.68 3.25
CA SER A 197 3.34 4.63 4.28
C SER A 197 3.72 3.27 3.68
N ILE A 198 4.40 2.44 4.48
CA ILE A 198 4.82 1.08 4.09
C ILE A 198 4.24 0.08 5.10
N ALA A 199 3.55 -0.94 4.61
CA ALA A 199 3.02 -2.03 5.42
C ALA A 199 3.67 -3.36 5.02
N ASP A 200 4.38 -4.01 5.97
CA ASP A 200 5.05 -5.30 5.72
C ASP A 200 4.73 -6.37 6.79
N PRO A 201 3.48 -6.87 6.87
CA PRO A 201 3.07 -7.81 7.91
C PRO A 201 3.87 -9.12 7.92
N VAL A 202 4.46 -9.52 6.79
CA VAL A 202 5.26 -10.74 6.69
C VAL A 202 6.56 -10.64 7.51
N THR A 203 7.08 -9.44 7.75
CA THR A 203 8.27 -9.23 8.61
C THR A 203 7.98 -9.35 10.11
N SER A 204 6.71 -9.54 10.49
CA SER A 204 6.34 -9.69 11.90
C SER A 204 7.10 -10.85 12.55
N SER A 205 7.48 -10.69 13.82
CA SER A 205 8.21 -11.71 14.58
C SER A 205 7.42 -13.02 14.77
N SER A 206 6.12 -13.00 14.49
CA SER A 206 5.26 -14.18 14.40
C SER A 206 5.49 -15.03 13.15
N LEU A 207 6.02 -14.45 12.08
CA LEU A 207 6.24 -15.11 10.79
C LEU A 207 7.72 -15.28 10.45
N VAL A 208 8.57 -14.31 10.82
CA VAL A 208 9.99 -14.31 10.53
C VAL A 208 10.78 -14.08 11.83
N GLY A 209 11.60 -15.04 12.21
CA GLY A 209 12.45 -14.92 13.41
C GLY A 209 13.42 -13.75 13.29
N LYS A 210 13.73 -13.06 14.41
CA LYS A 210 14.58 -11.84 14.46
C LYS A 210 15.87 -11.93 13.63
N LYS A 211 16.47 -13.13 13.55
CA LYS A 211 17.71 -13.41 12.80
C LYS A 211 17.62 -13.10 11.29
N PHE A 212 16.43 -13.05 10.70
CA PHE A 212 16.22 -12.82 9.27
C PHE A 212 15.75 -11.40 8.92
N VAL A 213 15.50 -10.54 9.92
CA VAL A 213 15.04 -9.15 9.74
C VAL A 213 16.14 -8.14 10.10
N SER A 214 17.15 -8.55 10.87
CA SER A 214 18.31 -7.73 11.22
C SER A 214 19.56 -8.18 10.47
N SER A 215 19.94 -7.42 9.44
CA SER A 215 21.28 -7.42 8.85
C SER A 215 21.63 -6.01 8.42
#